data_AF-A0A9E5A1I0-F1
#
_entry.id   AF-A0A9E5A1I0-F1
#
_cell.length_a   1.000
_cell.length_b   1.000
_cell.length_c   1.000
_cell.angle_alpha   90.00
_cell.angle_beta   90.00
_cell.angle_gamma   90.00
#
_symmetry.space_group_name_H-M   'P 1'
#
loop_
_entity.id
_entity.type
_entity.pdbx_description
1 polymer ?
#
loop_
_entity_poly.entity_id
_entity_poly.type
_entity_poly.pdbx_seq_one_letter_code
_entity_poly.pdbx_strand_id
1 'polypeptide(L)' 'MSNDDLINEFAATKEYRAWQESLLAIIGYAKNEEINDEDLITDFIADHINSSLELSKALDRIKKKLDEESLSEKTVE' A
#
# COMPACT_ATOMS: atom_id res chain seq x y z
N MET A 1 -16.85 7.15 -11.03
CA MET A 1 -15.54 6.51 -10.80
C MET A 1 -15.62 5.07 -11.27
N SER A 2 -14.76 4.67 -12.22
CA SER A 2 -14.57 3.24 -12.53
C SER A 2 -13.71 2.60 -11.44
N ASN A 3 -13.94 1.33 -11.15
CA ASN A 3 -13.04 0.56 -10.27
C ASN A 3 -11.61 0.52 -10.83
N ASP A 4 -11.45 0.60 -12.15
CA ASP A 4 -10.15 0.56 -12.81
C ASP A 4 -9.30 1.81 -12.49
N ASP A 5 -9.92 2.99 -12.42
CA ASP A 5 -9.23 4.24 -12.09
C ASP A 5 -8.69 4.19 -10.65
N LEU A 6 -9.51 3.70 -9.71
CA LEU A 6 -9.13 3.51 -8.32
C LEU A 6 -7.97 2.53 -8.19
N ILE A 7 -8.01 1.39 -8.89
CA ILE A 7 -6.95 0.37 -8.86
C ILE A 7 -5.64 0.94 -9.42
N ASN A 8 -5.70 1.66 -10.55
CA ASN A 8 -4.52 2.22 -11.19
C ASN A 8 -3.87 3.32 -10.33
N GLU A 9 -4.65 4.26 -9.79
CA GLU A 9 -4.11 5.27 -8.88
C GLU A 9 -3.54 4.66 -7.61
N PHE A 10 -4.22 3.66 -7.04
CA PHE A 10 -3.76 2.97 -5.85
C PHE A 10 -2.43 2.23 -6.06
N ALA A 11 -2.31 1.48 -7.15
CA ALA A 11 -1.09 0.77 -7.51
C ALA A 11 0.09 1.70 -7.82
N ALA A 12 -0.17 2.95 -8.24
CA ALA A 12 0.85 3.94 -8.52
C ALA A 12 1.40 4.63 -7.26
N THR A 13 0.82 4.41 -6.08
CA THR A 13 1.26 5.07 -4.85
C THR A 13 2.59 4.54 -4.34
N LYS A 14 3.35 5.43 -3.69
CA LYS A 14 4.57 5.03 -2.96
C LYS A 14 4.25 4.09 -1.79
N GLU A 15 3.07 4.23 -1.18
CA GLU A 15 2.62 3.38 -0.08
C GLU A 15 2.36 1.94 -0.56
N TYR A 16 1.80 1.77 -1.76
CA TYR A 16 1.61 0.44 -2.35
C TYR A 16 2.96 -0.23 -2.61
N ARG A 17 3.92 0.52 -3.17
CA ARG A 17 5.29 0.02 -3.35
C ARG A 17 5.95 -0.37 -2.02
N ALA A 18 5.88 0.49 -1.00
CA ALA A 18 6.47 0.22 0.31
C ALA A 18 5.86 -1.03 0.98
N TRP A 19 4.56 -1.24 0.83
CA TRP A 19 3.88 -2.44 1.31
C TRP A 19 4.35 -3.72 0.58
N GLN A 20 4.57 -3.65 -0.73
CA GLN A 20 5.14 -4.76 -1.49
C GLN A 20 6.58 -5.06 -1.07
N GLU A 21 7.40 -4.04 -0.90
CA GLU A 21 8.80 -4.17 -0.49
C GLU A 21 8.92 -4.80 0.90
N SER A 22 8.10 -4.39 1.87
CA SER A 22 8.10 -4.97 3.22
C SER A 22 7.65 -6.43 3.23
N LEU A 23 6.66 -6.80 2.39
CA LEU A 23 6.26 -8.20 2.23
C LEU A 23 7.38 -9.05 1.63
N LEU A 24 8.09 -8.53 0.62
CA LEU A 24 9.22 -9.22 0.00
C LEU A 24 10.38 -9.42 0.97
N ALA A 25 10.62 -8.49 1.90
CA ALA A 25 11.61 -8.66 2.95
C ALA A 25 11.28 -9.84 3.87
N ILE A 26 10.02 -9.97 4.31
CA ILE A 26 9.55 -11.12 5.10
C ILE A 26 9.74 -12.43 4.34
N ILE A 27 9.36 -12.48 3.06
CA ILE A 27 9.52 -13.67 2.21
C ILE A 27 11.00 -14.01 2.02
N GLY A 28 11.85 -12.99 1.83
CA GLY A 28 13.29 -13.15 1.70
C GLY A 28 13.92 -13.74 2.97
N TYR A 29 13.52 -13.24 4.14
CA TYR A 29 13.91 -13.80 5.43
C TYR A 29 13.46 -15.25 5.57
N ALA A 30 12.17 -15.54 5.34
CA ALA A 30 11.59 -16.87 5.55
C ALA A 30 12.17 -17.95 4.63
N LYS A 31 12.76 -17.55 3.48
CA LYS A 31 13.45 -18.45 2.55
C LYS A 31 14.91 -18.68 2.91
N ASN A 32 15.49 -17.89 3.81
CA ASN A 32 16.87 -18.04 4.22
C ASN A 32 16.97 -18.94 5.45
N GLU A 33 17.17 -20.24 5.23
CA GLU A 33 17.28 -21.26 6.28
C GLU A 33 18.51 -21.05 7.20
N GLU A 34 19.47 -20.20 6.81
CA GLU A 34 20.65 -19.87 7.62
C GLU A 34 20.39 -18.72 8.62
N ILE A 35 19.32 -17.95 8.44
CA ILE A 35 18.97 -16.84 9.33
C ILE A 35 17.87 -17.31 10.28
N ASN A 36 18.21 -17.36 11.57
CA ASN A 36 17.25 -17.61 12.65
C ASN A 36 17.38 -16.50 13.70
N ASP A 37 17.07 -15.27 13.27
CA ASP A 37 17.10 -14.05 14.07
C ASP A 37 15.67 -13.58 14.34
N GLU A 38 15.16 -13.93 15.53
CA GLU A 38 13.79 -13.62 15.96
C GLU A 38 13.53 -12.11 16.06
N ASP A 39 14.55 -11.31 16.37
CA ASP A 39 14.42 -9.85 16.44
C ASP A 39 14.27 -9.27 15.02
N LEU A 40 15.06 -9.76 14.08
CA LEU A 40 14.99 -9.33 12.68
C LEU A 40 13.62 -9.62 12.03
N ILE A 41 13.05 -10.81 12.23
CA ILE A 41 11.72 -11.13 11.70
C ILE A 41 10.62 -10.31 12.38
N THR A 42 10.77 -10.01 13.68
CA THR A 42 9.85 -9.14 14.40
C THR A 42 9.84 -7.73 13.81
N ASP A 43 11.02 -7.18 13.49
CA ASP A 43 11.16 -5.88 12.84
C ASP A 43 10.52 -5.87 11.44
N PHE A 44 10.75 -6.91 10.62
CA PHE A 44 10.11 -7.00 9.30
C PHE A 44 8.58 -7.08 9.38
N ILE A 45 8.04 -7.80 10.37
CA ILE A 45 6.60 -7.86 10.59
C ILE A 45 6.06 -6.49 11.02
N ALA A 46 6.76 -5.79 11.93
CA ALA A 46 6.38 -4.46 12.37
C ALA A 46 6.37 -3.46 11.20
N ASP A 47 7.39 -3.47 10.36
CA ASP A 47 7.47 -2.66 9.14
C ASP A 47 6.33 -2.97 8.17
N HIS A 48 5.99 -4.25 7.99
CA HIS A 48 4.87 -4.63 7.15
C HIS A 48 3.52 -4.15 7.69
N ILE A 49 3.29 -4.24 9.00
CA ILE A 49 2.08 -3.69 9.64
C ILE A 49 2.02 -2.17 9.45
N ASN A 50 3.11 -1.46 9.69
CA ASN A 50 3.18 -0.01 9.52
C ASN A 50 2.89 0.39 8.07
N SER A 51 3.51 -0.29 7.09
CA SER A 51 3.25 -0.05 5.67
C SER A 51 1.80 -0.34 5.28
N SER A 52 1.16 -1.34 5.90
CA SER A 52 -0.26 -1.66 5.68
C SER A 52 -1.18 -0.55 6.18
N LEU A 53 -0.86 0.05 7.33
CA LEU A 53 -1.62 1.18 7.87
C LEU A 53 -1.49 2.43 6.99
N GLU A 54 -0.28 2.72 6.51
CA GLU A 54 -0.05 3.85 5.58
C GLU A 54 -0.75 3.60 4.23
N LEU A 55 -0.73 2.37 3.73
CA LEU A 55 -1.44 1.99 2.51
C LEU A 55 -2.97 2.18 2.66
N SER A 56 -3.53 1.83 3.81
CA SER A 56 -4.95 2.08 4.11
C SER A 56 -5.28 3.57 4.08
N LYS A 57 -4.44 4.42 4.67
CA LYS A 57 -4.60 5.89 4.62
C LYS A 57 -4.48 6.41 3.19
N ALA A 58 -3.58 5.86 2.38
CA ALA A 58 -3.44 6.24 0.98
C ALA A 58 -4.71 5.91 0.18
N LEU A 59 -5.31 4.74 0.40
CA LEU A 59 -6.58 4.36 -0.22
C LEU A 59 -7.69 5.37 0.08
N ASP A 60 -7.82 5.80 1.34
CA ASP A 60 -8.82 6.78 1.74
C ASP A 60 -8.59 8.15 1.08
N ARG A 61 -7.33 8.56 0.90
CA ARG A 61 -6.99 9.81 0.18
C ARG A 61 -7.36 9.71 -1.30
N ILE A 62 -7.10 8.58 -1.95
CA ILE A 62 -7.41 8.38 -3.37
C ILE A 62 -8.92 8.36 -3.60
N LYS A 63 -9.67 7.65 -2.75
CA LYS A 63 -11.14 7.65 -2.81
C LYS A 63 -11.71 9.07 -2.75
N LYS A 64 -11.26 9.86 -1.77
CA LYS A 64 -11.69 11.26 -1.62
C LYS A 64 -11.35 12.10 -2.85
N LYS A 65 -10.13 11.98 -3.37
CA LYS A 65 -9.68 12.70 -4.57
C LYS A 65 -10.55 12.37 -5.78
N LEU A 66 -10.78 11.09 -6.05
CA LEU A 66 -11.58 10.64 -7.19
C LEU A 66 -13.07 11.02 -7.05
N ASP A 67 -13.61 11.01 -5.81
CA ASP A 67 -14.96 11.49 -5.53
C ASP A 67 -15.10 12.99 -5.84
N GLU A 68 -14.13 13.81 -5.42
CA GLU A 68 -14.09 15.26 -5.71
C GLU A 68 -13.98 15.56 -7.20
N GLU A 69 -13.09 14.85 -7.92
CA GLU A 69 -12.93 14.99 -9.38
C GLU A 69 -14.23 14.66 -10.11
N SER A 70 -14.93 13.59 -9.72
CA SER A 70 -16.21 13.19 -10.32
C SER A 70 -17.35 14.20 -10.12
N LEU A 71 -17.32 14.95 -9.03
CA LEU A 71 -18.30 16.01 -8.75
C LEU A 71 -17.99 17.28 -9.54
N SER A 72 -16.70 17.57 -9.74
CA SER A 72 -16.26 18.72 -10.53
C SER A 72 -16.66 18.61 -12.00
N GLU A 73 -16.54 17.42 -12.60
CA GLU A 73 -16.92 17.16 -14.01
C GLU A 73 -18.42 17.34 -14.25
N LYS A 74 -19.27 16.97 -13.28
CA LYS A 74 -20.74 17.12 -13.38
C LYS A 74 -21.26 18.55 -13.28
N THR A 75 -20.43 19.49 -12.82
CA THR A 75 -20.85 20.89 -12.61
C THR A 75 -20.53 21.78 -13.82
N VAL A 76 -19.81 21.24 -14.81
CA VAL A 76 -19.35 21.95 -16.01
C VAL A 76 -20.15 21.57 -17.28
N GLU A 77 -21.04 20.56 -17.18
CA GLU A 77 -22.04 20.22 -18.20
C GLU A 77 -23.40 20.91 -17.96
#